data_AF-A0A6B1FSM3-F1
#
_entry.id   AF-A0A6B1FSM3-F1
#
_cell.length_a   1.000
_cell.length_b   1.000
_cell.length_c   1.000
_cell.angle_alpha   90.00
_cell.angle_beta   90.00
_cell.angle_gamma   90.00
#
_symmetry.space_group_name_H-M   'P 1'
#
loop_
_entity.id
_entity.type
_entity.pdbx_description
1 polymer ?
#
loop_
_entity_poly.entity_id
_entity_poly.type
_entity_poly.pdbx_seq_one_letter_code
_entity_poly.pdbx_strand_id
1 'polypeptide(L)'
;MTEIGRAKELLDTPTLWVDLDILERNIALLMDNFNDAGVNWRPHTKGIKIPAIAHKMIDAGALGGTGAKPGEAEVMAAAGVRDILIANRV
;
A
#
# COMPACT_ATOMS: atom_id res chain seq x y z
N MET A 1 -14.29 -21.95 6.66
CA MET A 1 -13.94 -22.08 5.23
C MET A 1 -12.85 -21.08 4.92
N THR A 2 -11.86 -21.45 4.11
CA THR A 2 -10.79 -20.54 3.68
C THR A 2 -11.15 -20.05 2.28
N GLU A 3 -11.10 -18.74 2.05
CA GLU A 3 -11.32 -18.15 0.72
C GLU A 3 -10.11 -18.33 -0.21
N ILE A 4 -8.96 -18.80 0.32
CA ILE A 4 -7.74 -19.05 -0.46
C ILE A 4 -8.01 -20.19 -1.47
N GLY A 5 -7.71 -19.93 -2.74
CA GLY A 5 -7.87 -20.88 -3.86
C GLY A 5 -9.28 -20.90 -4.48
N ARG A 6 -10.22 -20.11 -3.95
CA ARG A 6 -11.58 -20.00 -4.49
C ARG A 6 -11.61 -19.12 -5.75
N ALA A 7 -12.41 -19.51 -6.75
CA ALA A 7 -12.68 -18.66 -7.90
C ALA A 7 -13.44 -17.39 -7.47
N LYS A 8 -13.07 -16.23 -8.02
CA LYS A 8 -13.62 -14.92 -7.59
C LYS A 8 -15.14 -14.80 -7.81
N GLU A 9 -15.68 -15.53 -8.78
CA GLU A 9 -17.11 -15.60 -9.10
C GLU A 9 -17.94 -16.25 -8.00
N LEU A 10 -17.29 -16.98 -7.08
CA LEU A 10 -17.94 -17.62 -5.95
C LEU A 10 -17.92 -16.76 -4.68
N LEU A 11 -17.28 -15.60 -4.68
CA LEU A 11 -17.27 -14.69 -3.52
C LEU A 11 -18.66 -14.07 -3.33
N ASP A 12 -19.12 -14.01 -2.08
CA ASP A 12 -20.38 -13.33 -1.76
C ASP A 12 -20.29 -11.85 -2.14
N THR A 13 -21.35 -11.29 -2.71
CA THR A 13 -21.37 -9.89 -3.14
C THR A 13 -22.17 -9.02 -2.17
N PRO A 14 -21.69 -7.79 -1.86
CA PRO A 14 -20.51 -7.12 -2.42
C PRO A 14 -19.19 -7.55 -1.76
N THR A 15 -18.14 -7.75 -2.57
CA THR A 15 -16.77 -7.98 -2.10
C THR A 15 -15.79 -7.08 -2.86
N LEU A 16 -14.88 -6.45 -2.13
CA LEU A 16 -13.73 -5.75 -2.69
C LEU A 16 -12.56 -6.73 -2.85
N TRP A 17 -12.02 -6.82 -4.05
CA TRP A 17 -10.82 -7.61 -4.35
C TRP A 17 -9.87 -6.79 -5.23
N VAL A 18 -8.60 -7.21 -5.24
CA VAL A 18 -7.54 -6.57 -6.02
C VAL A 18 -6.86 -7.66 -6.86
N ASP A 19 -6.60 -7.34 -8.11
CA ASP A 19 -5.72 -8.14 -8.97
C ASP A 19 -4.27 -7.94 -8.52
N LEU A 20 -3.66 -8.99 -7.97
CA LEU A 20 -2.34 -8.92 -7.35
C LEU A 20 -1.24 -8.67 -8.39
N ASP A 21 -1.31 -9.30 -9.56
CA ASP A 21 -0.32 -9.14 -10.63
C ASP A 21 -0.31 -7.70 -11.14
N ILE A 22 -1.50 -7.10 -11.28
CA ILE A 22 -1.61 -5.69 -11.67
C ILE A 22 -1.10 -4.77 -10.56
N LEU A 23 -1.42 -5.04 -9.30
CA LEU A 23 -0.92 -4.26 -8.16
C LEU A 23 0.61 -4.25 -8.13
N GLU A 24 1.23 -5.43 -8.23
CA GLU A 24 2.68 -5.59 -8.16
C GLU A 24 3.39 -4.95 -9.36
N ARG A 25 2.82 -5.10 -10.57
CA ARG A 25 3.32 -4.40 -11.76
C ARG A 25 3.25 -2.88 -11.60
N ASN A 26 2.17 -2.35 -11.02
CA ASN A 26 2.02 -0.91 -10.81
C ASN A 26 3.01 -0.39 -9.75
N ILE A 27 3.30 -1.16 -8.71
CA ILE A 27 4.33 -0.81 -7.72
C ILE A 27 5.70 -0.72 -8.39
N ALA A 28 6.07 -1.74 -9.19
CA ALA A 28 7.34 -1.75 -9.92
C ALA A 28 7.45 -0.56 -10.88
N LEU A 29 6.41 -0.31 -11.69
CA LEU A 29 6.36 0.82 -12.62
C LEU A 29 6.57 2.17 -11.92
N LEU A 30 5.94 2.39 -10.76
CA LEU A 30 6.12 3.63 -10.01
C LEU A 30 7.52 3.73 -9.43
N MET A 31 8.06 2.65 -8.87
CA MET A 31 9.44 2.63 -8.38
C MET A 31 10.44 3.00 -9.48
N ASP A 32 10.34 2.37 -10.66
CA ASP A 32 11.20 2.65 -11.80
C ASP A 32 11.11 4.13 -12.21
N ASN A 33 9.89 4.68 -12.29
CA ASN A 33 9.68 6.09 -12.63
C ASN A 33 10.32 7.06 -11.62
N PHE A 34 10.26 6.78 -10.32
CA PHE A 34 10.91 7.62 -9.30
C PHE A 34 12.44 7.45 -9.31
N ASN A 35 12.94 6.24 -9.56
CA ASN A 35 14.36 5.95 -9.73
C ASN A 35 14.95 6.71 -10.93
N ASP A 36 14.29 6.65 -12.09
CA ASP A 36 14.70 7.36 -13.30
C ASP A 36 14.72 8.89 -13.11
N ALA A 37 13.78 9.41 -12.33
CA ALA A 37 13.73 10.82 -11.97
C ALA A 37 14.73 11.23 -10.87
N GLY A 38 15.45 10.29 -10.26
CA GLY A 38 16.43 10.54 -9.20
C GLY A 38 15.82 11.08 -7.90
N VAL A 39 14.57 10.74 -7.60
CA VAL A 39 13.84 11.21 -6.41
C VAL A 39 13.27 10.05 -5.61
N ASN A 40 13.12 10.23 -4.29
CA ASN A 40 12.52 9.21 -3.44
C ASN A 40 10.99 9.18 -3.58
N TRP A 41 10.41 7.99 -3.45
CA TRP A 41 8.96 7.82 -3.39
C TRP A 41 8.49 7.56 -1.96
N ARG A 42 7.51 8.36 -1.52
CA ARG A 42 6.75 8.14 -0.28
C ARG A 42 5.25 7.96 -0.60
N PRO A 43 4.76 6.72 -0.79
CA PRO A 43 3.39 6.46 -1.22
C PRO A 43 2.34 6.99 -0.24
N HIS A 44 1.25 7.51 -0.78
CA HIS A 44 0.11 7.95 0.04
C HIS A 44 -0.87 6.81 0.28
N THR A 45 -0.93 6.33 1.52
CA THR A 45 -1.69 5.14 1.91
C THR A 45 -3.14 5.43 2.28
N LYS A 46 -3.64 6.69 2.22
CA LYS A 46 -5.03 7.02 2.59
C LYS A 46 -6.08 6.28 1.76
N GLY A 47 -5.75 5.92 0.52
CA GLY A 47 -6.66 5.23 -0.39
C GLY A 47 -6.73 3.72 -0.12
N ILE A 48 -5.60 3.11 0.23
CA ILE A 48 -5.47 1.67 0.42
C ILE A 48 -5.66 1.24 1.87
N LYS A 49 -5.14 2.01 2.83
CA LYS A 49 -5.18 1.77 4.29
C LYS A 49 -4.82 0.34 4.74
N ILE A 50 -4.01 -0.36 3.95
CA ILE A 50 -3.61 -1.75 4.20
C ILE A 50 -2.09 -1.79 4.41
N PRO A 51 -1.60 -2.12 5.62
CA PRO A 51 -0.16 -2.18 5.89
C PRO A 51 0.60 -3.20 5.03
N ALA A 52 -0.02 -4.33 4.67
CA ALA A 52 0.62 -5.32 3.80
C ALA A 52 0.98 -4.76 2.42
N ILE A 53 0.17 -3.85 1.87
CA ILE A 53 0.46 -3.18 0.59
C ILE A 53 1.53 -2.10 0.79
N ALA A 54 1.52 -1.39 1.93
CA ALA A 54 2.58 -0.45 2.28
C ALA A 54 3.95 -1.14 2.31
N HIS A 55 4.03 -2.32 2.92
CA HIS A 55 5.25 -3.14 2.93
C HIS A 55 5.68 -3.56 1.52
N LYS A 56 4.75 -4.00 0.65
CA LYS A 56 5.10 -4.28 -0.76
C LYS A 56 5.76 -3.09 -1.47
N MET A 57 5.30 -1.87 -1.20
CA MET A 57 5.92 -0.65 -1.77
C MET A 57 7.28 -0.35 -1.14
N ILE A 58 7.44 -0.54 0.17
CA ILE A 58 8.71 -0.35 0.89
C ILE A 58 9.75 -1.37 0.43
N ASP A 59 9.37 -2.63 0.30
CA ASP A 59 10.22 -3.72 -0.19
C ASP A 59 10.69 -3.47 -1.64
N ALA A 60 9.87 -2.77 -2.44
CA ALA A 60 10.23 -2.34 -3.79
C ALA A 60 11.16 -1.11 -3.82
N GLY A 61 11.37 -0.43 -2.68
CA GLY A 61 12.31 0.68 -2.52
C GLY A 61 11.69 2.01 -2.06
N ALA A 62 10.40 2.05 -1.71
CA ALA A 62 9.80 3.27 -1.18
C ALA A 62 10.36 3.62 0.21
N LEU A 63 10.52 4.92 0.49
CA LEU A 63 11.12 5.44 1.73
C LEU A 63 10.27 5.15 2.99
N GLY A 64 8.97 4.84 2.82
CA GLY A 64 8.02 4.68 3.91
C GLY A 64 6.59 4.87 3.41
N GLY A 65 5.76 5.60 4.17
CA GLY A 65 4.38 5.91 3.78
C GLY A 65 3.91 7.31 4.15
N THR A 66 2.73 7.68 3.65
CA THR A 66 2.03 8.92 4.00
C THR A 66 0.59 8.64 4.40
N GLY A 67 0.18 9.10 5.59
CA GLY A 67 -1.21 9.03 6.10
C GLY A 67 -1.91 10.39 6.07
N ALA A 68 -3.24 10.40 6.07
CA ALA A 68 -4.04 11.63 6.11
C ALA A 68 -4.54 11.98 7.53
N LYS A 69 -4.49 11.02 8.46
CA LYS A 69 -4.92 11.18 9.86
C LYS A 69 -3.95 10.47 10.81
N PRO A 70 -3.82 10.94 12.07
CA PRO A 70 -3.00 10.26 13.08
C PRO A 70 -3.35 8.77 13.24
N GLY A 71 -4.62 8.40 13.30
CA GLY A 71 -5.03 7.00 13.44
C GLY A 71 -4.61 6.10 12.27
N GLU A 72 -4.44 6.64 11.07
CA GLU A 72 -3.89 5.87 9.94
C GLU A 72 -2.38 5.62 10.14
N ALA A 73 -1.67 6.63 10.65
CA ALA A 73 -0.25 6.52 10.96
C ALA A 73 0.00 5.56 12.12
N GLU A 74 -0.85 5.56 13.16
CA GLU A 74 -0.76 4.63 14.29
C GLU A 74 -0.85 3.17 13.85
N VAL A 75 -1.81 2.84 12.98
CA VAL A 75 -1.97 1.48 12.44
C VAL A 75 -0.76 1.08 11.58
N MET A 76 -0.24 1.99 10.76
CA MET A 76 0.96 1.73 9.94
C MET A 76 2.21 1.53 10.81
N ALA A 77 2.37 2.34 11.86
CA ALA A 77 3.48 2.23 12.80
C ALA A 77 3.43 0.91 13.59
N ALA A 78 2.25 0.53 14.08
CA ALA A 78 2.04 -0.75 14.75
C ALA A 78 2.34 -1.95 13.84
N ALA A 79 2.13 -1.81 12.54
CA ALA A 79 2.50 -2.81 11.53
C ALA A 79 3.98 -2.77 11.10
N GLY A 80 4.80 -1.91 11.72
CA GLY A 80 6.24 -1.87 11.50
C GLY A 80 6.72 -0.88 10.43
N VAL A 81 5.86 -0.05 9.85
CA VAL A 81 6.28 1.05 8.96
C VAL A 81 6.91 2.15 9.81
N ARG A 82 8.19 2.45 9.61
CA ARG A 82 8.98 3.32 10.51
C ARG A 82 9.05 4.78 10.09
N ASP A 83 8.81 5.06 8.82
CA ASP A 83 8.86 6.41 8.28
C ASP A 83 7.50 6.79 7.70
N ILE A 84 6.73 7.61 8.43
CA ILE A 84 5.35 7.96 8.11
C ILE A 84 5.19 9.48 8.16
N LEU A 85 4.85 10.08 7.02
CA LEU A 85 4.44 11.47 6.94
C LEU A 85 2.93 11.57 7.18
N ILE A 86 2.49 12.43 8.11
CA ILE A 86 1.09 12.83 8.18
C ILE A 86 0.91 14.04 7.27
N ALA A 87 0.40 13.84 6.05
CA ALA A 87 0.21 14.90 5.06
C ALA A 87 -1.13 15.63 5.27
N ASN A 88 -1.32 16.16 6.47
CA ASN A 88 -2.49 16.95 6.83
C ASN A 88 -2.15 17.93 7.97
N ARG A 89 -2.99 18.94 8.19
CA ARG A 89 -2.94 19.72 9.43
C ARG A 89 -3.53 18.88 10.55
N VAL A 90 -2.77 18.76 11.64
CA VAL A 90 -3.17 18.06 12.87
C VAL A 90 -3.56 19.05 13.95
#